data_AF-A0A947RUX2-F1
#
_entry.id   AF-A0A947RUX2-F1
#
_cell.length_a   1.000
_cell.length_b   1.000
_cell.length_c   1.000
_cell.angle_alpha   90.00
_cell.angle_beta   90.00
_cell.angle_gamma   90.00
#
_symmetry.space_group_name_H-M   'P 1'
#
loop_
_entity.id
_entity.type
_entity.pdbx_description
1 polymer ?
#
loop_
_entity_poly.entity_id
_entity_poly.type
_entity_poly.pdbx_seq_one_letter_code
_entity_poly.pdbx_strand_id
1 'polypeptide(L)' 'MFPPPAVTGRPARSARTVLNAIFWVLHSGAPWRDLPERDGPWQSIYHRFNAWRKDGTIDKLLARIIHES' A
#
# COMPACT_ATOMS: atom_id res chain seq x y z
N MET A 1 8.27 6.74 -7.93
CA MET A 1 8.63 7.89 -7.08
C MET A 1 7.33 8.52 -6.60
N PHE A 2 7.04 8.52 -5.30
CA PHE A 2 5.72 8.93 -4.78
C PHE A 2 5.39 10.40 -5.11
N PRO A 3 4.12 10.74 -5.40
CA PRO A 3 3.75 12.12 -5.70
C PRO A 3 3.95 13.03 -4.48
N PRO A 4 4.21 14.34 -4.70
CA PRO A 4 4.33 15.30 -3.61
C PRO A 4 3.01 15.43 -2.82
N PRO A 5 3.09 15.74 -1.51
CA PRO A 5 1.91 15.95 -0.68
C PRO A 5 1.08 17.14 -1.19
N ALA A 6 -0.25 17.02 -1.16
CA ALA A 6 -1.16 18.09 -1.55
C ALA A 6 -1.15 19.23 -0.51
N VAL A 7 -1.26 20.48 -1.00
CA VAL A 7 -1.17 21.72 -0.21
C VAL A 7 -2.41 21.94 0.69
N THR A 8 -3.54 21.30 0.39
CA THR A 8 -4.80 21.40 1.17
C THR A 8 -5.45 20.02 1.33
N GLY A 9 -5.95 19.71 2.53
CA GLY A 9 -6.66 18.46 2.86
C GLY A 9 -6.04 17.68 4.03
N ARG A 10 -6.58 16.50 4.36
CA ARG A 10 -5.97 15.61 5.37
C ARG A 10 -4.58 15.18 4.86
N PRO A 11 -3.51 15.32 5.65
CA PRO A 11 -2.17 14.94 5.21
C PRO A 11 -2.18 13.49 4.71
N ALA A 12 -1.58 13.27 3.54
CA ALA A 12 -1.46 11.94 2.97
C ALA A 12 -0.72 11.04 3.98
N ARG A 13 -1.24 9.84 4.22
CA ARG A 13 -0.51 8.85 5.02
C ARG A 13 0.86 8.63 4.39
N SER A 14 1.86 8.40 5.25
CA SER A 14 3.19 8.06 4.79
C SER A 14 3.12 6.85 3.85
N ALA A 15 3.87 6.89 2.75
CA ALA A 15 3.96 5.77 1.81
C ALA A 15 4.38 4.47 2.53
N ARG A 16 5.19 4.59 3.60
CA ARG A 16 5.61 3.48 4.45
C ARG A 16 4.44 2.82 5.17
N THR A 17 3.51 3.57 5.75
CA THR A 17 2.32 3.00 6.41
C THR A 17 1.46 2.24 5.41
N VAL A 18 1.27 2.80 4.21
CA VAL A 18 0.49 2.14 3.15
C VAL A 18 1.16 0.86 2.67
N LEU A 19 2.47 0.89 2.46
CA LEU A 19 3.24 -0.30 2.08
C LEU A 19 3.21 -1.37 3.17
N ASN A 20 3.40 -1.01 4.44
CA ASN A 20 3.33 -1.96 5.55
C ASN A 20 1.96 -2.65 5.61
N ALA A 21 0.88 -1.89 5.43
CA ALA A 21 -0.48 -2.41 5.40
C ALA A 21 -0.69 -3.40 4.24
N ILE A 22 -0.22 -3.04 3.04
CA ILE A 22 -0.27 -3.91 1.86
C ILE A 22 0.54 -5.18 2.10
N PHE A 23 1.77 -5.07 2.62
CA PHE A 23 2.61 -6.22 2.90
C PHE A 23 2.00 -7.16 3.93
N TRP A 24 1.40 -6.62 4.98
CA TRP A 24 0.71 -7.44 5.98
C TRP A 24 -0.41 -8.26 5.34
N VAL A 25 -1.24 -7.65 4.48
CA VAL A 25 -2.31 -8.37 3.77
C VAL A 25 -1.75 -9.41 2.80
N LEU A 26 -0.74 -9.05 2.00
CA LEU A 26 -0.14 -9.97 1.02
C LEU A 26 0.59 -11.15 1.68
N HIS A 27 1.21 -10.92 2.84
CA HIS A 27 1.93 -11.96 3.58
C HIS A 27 1.00 -12.87 4.38
N SER A 28 -0.03 -12.30 5.03
CA SER A 28 -0.97 -13.06 5.85
C SER A 28 -2.08 -13.75 5.04
N GLY A 29 -2.38 -13.24 3.84
CA GLY A 29 -3.56 -13.66 3.06
C GLY A 29 -4.90 -13.24 3.67
N ALA A 30 -4.89 -12.45 4.76
CA ALA A 30 -6.09 -12.00 5.44
C ALA A 30 -6.92 -11.07 4.54
N PRO A 31 -8.26 -11.05 4.69
CA PRO A 31 -9.09 -10.11 3.95
C PRO A 31 -8.74 -8.66 4.35
N TRP A 32 -8.83 -7.74 3.39
CA TRP A 32 -8.54 -6.31 3.62
C TRP A 32 -9.32 -5.70 4.79
N ARG A 33 -10.52 -6.22 5.09
CA ARG A 33 -11.36 -5.76 6.19
C ARG A 33 -10.76 -6.02 7.58
N ASP A 34 -9.83 -6.97 7.67
CA ASP A 34 -9.16 -7.33 8.92
C ASP A 34 -7.87 -6.52 9.14
N LEU A 35 -7.60 -5.54 8.27
CA LEU A 35 -6.44 -4.68 8.41
C LEU A 35 -6.46 -3.97 9.78
N PRO A 36 -5.36 -4.01 10.54
CA PRO A 36 -5.27 -3.30 11.81
C PRO A 36 -5.56 -1.81 11.68
N GLU A 37 -6.40 -1.27 12.57
CA GLU A 37 -6.83 0.14 12.50
C GLU A 37 -5.67 1.14 12.60
N ARG A 38 -4.56 0.74 13.24
CA ARG A 38 -3.29 1.51 13.29
C ARG A 38 -2.76 1.86 11.89
N ASP A 39 -2.96 0.97 10.93
CA ASP A 39 -2.51 1.11 9.54
C ASP A 39 -3.50 1.90 8.69
N GLY A 40 -4.76 1.97 9.13
CA GLY A 40 -5.77 2.91 8.71
C GLY A 40 -7.03 2.32 8.12
N PRO A 41 -7.90 3.18 7.54
CA PRO A 41 -9.05 2.73 6.80
C PRO A 41 -8.60 1.81 5.66
N TRP A 42 -9.01 0.55 5.73
CA TRP A 42 -8.64 -0.45 4.74
C TRP A 42 -9.07 -0.05 3.32
N GLN A 43 -10.15 0.73 3.17
CA GLN A 43 -10.58 1.24 1.86
C GLN A 43 -9.49 2.11 1.25
N SER A 44 -8.91 3.05 2.01
CA SER A 44 -7.86 3.95 1.50
C SER A 44 -6.61 3.17 1.08
N ILE A 45 -6.24 2.14 1.84
CA ILE A 45 -5.12 1.26 1.52
C ILE A 45 -5.42 0.46 0.25
N TYR A 46 -6.60 -0.15 0.17
CA TYR A 46 -7.04 -0.92 -0.99
C TYR A 46 -7.12 -0.07 -2.26
N HIS A 47 -7.64 1.16 -2.18
CA HIS A 47 -7.67 2.09 -3.31
C HIS A 47 -6.26 2.39 -3.82
N ARG A 48 -5.30 2.60 -2.90
CA ARG A 48 -3.90 2.83 -3.28
C ARG A 48 -3.26 1.59 -3.89
N PHE A 49 -3.48 0.42 -3.28
CA PHE A 49 -3.04 -0.86 -3.80
C PHE A 49 -3.57 -1.09 -5.22
N ASN A 50 -4.86 -0.88 -5.45
CA ASN A 50 -5.47 -1.07 -6.76
C ASN A 50 -4.93 -0.08 -7.80
N ALA A 51 -4.66 1.18 -7.41
CA ALA A 51 -4.00 2.14 -8.30
C ALA A 51 -2.59 1.67 -8.69
N TRP A 52 -1.78 1.24 -7.71
CA TRP A 52 -0.42 0.75 -7.92
C TRP A 52 -0.33 -0.60 -8.62
N ARG A 53 -1.38 -1.41 -8.51
CA ARG A 53 -1.47 -2.67 -9.26
C ARG A 53 -1.86 -2.41 -10.71
N LYS A 54 -2.63 -1.35 -10.99
CA LYS A 54 -2.97 -0.95 -12.35
C LYS A 54 -1.80 -0.26 -13.07
N ASP A 55 -0.97 0.50 -12.36
CA ASP A 55 0.19 1.19 -12.94
C ASP A 55 1.48 0.32 -12.98
N GLY A 56 1.40 -0.92 -12.48
CA GLY A 56 2.51 -1.88 -12.45
C GLY A 56 3.56 -1.63 -11.37
N THR A 57 3.33 -0.69 -10.44
CA THR A 57 4.23 -0.45 -9.30
C THR A 57 4.33 -1.66 -8.40
N ILE A 58 3.21 -2.35 -8.11
CA ILE A 58 3.21 -3.56 -7.28
C ILE A 58 4.02 -4.67 -7.94
N ASP A 59 3.86 -4.89 -9.25
CA ASP A 59 4.57 -5.96 -9.97
C ASP A 59 6.08 -5.71 -9.97
N LYS A 60 6.52 -4.48 -10.18
CA LYS A 60 7.95 -4.09 -10.09
C LYS A 60 8.50 -4.33 -8.69
N LEU A 61 7.71 -4.04 -7.66
CA LEU A 61 8.13 -4.17 -6.27
C LEU A 61 8.25 -5.64 -5.85
N LEU A 62 7.30 -6.49 -6.27
CA LEU A 62 7.33 -7.93 -6.05
C LEU A 62 8.46 -8.60 -6.84
N ALA A 63 8.67 -8.22 -8.10
CA ALA A 63 9.78 -8.72 -8.90
C ALA A 63 11.14 -8.42 -8.25
N ARG A 64 11.29 -7.25 -7.64
CA ARG A 64 12.50 -6.89 -6.90
C ARG A 64 12.74 -7.79 -5.69
N ILE A 65 11.71 -8.08 -4.90
CA ILE A 65 11.81 -8.93 -3.71
C ILE A 65 12.13 -10.38 -4.08
N ILE A 66 11.47 -10.91 -5.11
CA ILE A 66 11.68 -12.29 -5.58
C ILE A 66 13.08 -12.47 -6.16
N HIS A 67 13.64 -11.45 -6.82
CA HIS A 67 14.99 -11.50 -7.39
C HIS A 67 16.12 -11.44 -6.34
N GLU A 68 15.83 -11.03 -5.10
CA GLU A 68 16.80 -10.99 -3.99
C GLU A 68 16.72 -12.21 -3.06
N SER A 69 15.93 -13.23 -3.43
CA SER A 69 15.74 -14.48 -2.67
C SER A 69 16.43 -15.67 -3.34
#